data_AF-A0A2N2EFD7-F1
#
_entry.id   AF-A0A2N2EFD7-F1
#
_cell.length_a   1.000
_cell.length_b   1.000
_cell.length_c   1.000
_cell.angle_alpha   90.00
_cell.angle_beta   90.00
_cell.angle_gamma   90.00
#
_symmetry.space_group_name_H-M   'P 1'
#
loop_
_entity.id
_entity.type
_entity.pdbx_description
1 polymer ?
#
loop_
_entity_poly.entity_id
_entity_poly.type
_entity_poly.pdbx_seq_one_letter_code
_entity_poly.pdbx_strand_id
1 'polypeptide(L)'
;MYCYTFVNEFSCIFNELQLWSHISSDHPNFLKIVASLSNVKLPKEAVATLDDLHKTFHGLYTYVKRLKKHILGNPDLNDKDIRAVKKTIHDFLLYDSQALCFYPELLEFGEENKAWQELVKHIIDEQLFMLDLFKDLRQQIKRIDL
;
A
#
# COMPACT_ATOMS: atom_id res chain seq x y z
N MET A 1 -20.49 -6.54 4.55
CA MET A 1 -20.73 -7.23 5.84
C MET A 1 -19.37 -7.42 6.46
N TYR A 2 -18.94 -6.46 7.28
CA TYR A 2 -17.55 -6.33 7.73
C TYR A 2 -17.32 -7.17 8.99
N CYS A 3 -16.16 -7.83 9.02
CA CYS A 3 -15.71 -8.89 9.91
C CYS A 3 -16.14 -8.75 11.37
N TYR A 4 -16.67 -9.82 11.98
CA TYR A 4 -17.27 -9.80 13.32
C TYR A 4 -16.72 -10.87 14.30
N THR A 5 -15.55 -11.47 14.03
CA THR A 5 -14.87 -12.34 15.00
C THR A 5 -13.33 -12.25 14.89
N PHE A 6 -12.64 -12.18 16.03
CA PHE A 6 -11.19 -11.95 16.19
C PHE A 6 -10.24 -12.77 15.27
N VAL A 7 -10.48 -14.08 15.09
CA VAL A 7 -9.65 -14.93 14.20
C VAL A 7 -9.95 -14.67 12.71
N ASN A 8 -11.19 -14.27 12.40
CA ASN A 8 -11.59 -13.85 11.06
C ASN A 8 -11.14 -12.41 10.75
N GLU A 9 -10.96 -11.56 11.77
CA GLU A 9 -10.51 -10.16 11.63
C GLU A 9 -9.05 -10.07 11.18
N PHE A 10 -8.11 -10.78 11.82
CA PHE A 10 -6.71 -10.75 11.37
C PHE A 10 -6.53 -11.37 9.98
N SER A 11 -7.29 -12.43 9.66
CA SER A 11 -7.27 -13.02 8.32
C SER A 11 -7.66 -12.01 7.24
N CYS A 12 -8.71 -11.21 7.49
CA CYS A 12 -9.11 -10.13 6.59
C CYS A 12 -8.06 -9.03 6.51
N ILE A 13 -7.59 -8.51 7.64
CA ILE A 13 -6.53 -7.49 7.70
C ILE A 13 -5.30 -7.93 6.91
N PHE A 14 -4.87 -9.19 7.04
CA PHE A 14 -3.73 -9.70 6.30
C PHE A 14 -3.99 -9.88 4.82
N ASN A 15 -5.21 -10.23 4.41
CA ASN A 15 -5.56 -10.29 2.99
C ASN A 15 -5.47 -8.89 2.36
N GLU A 16 -6.03 -7.88 3.01
CA GLU A 16 -5.96 -6.50 2.54
C GLU A 16 -4.52 -5.98 2.55
N LEU A 17 -3.78 -6.12 3.65
CA LEU A 17 -2.36 -5.71 3.73
C LEU A 17 -1.55 -6.37 2.63
N GLN A 18 -1.73 -7.67 2.40
CA GLN A 18 -0.97 -8.41 1.40
C GLN A 18 -1.33 -7.98 -0.02
N LEU A 19 -2.61 -7.79 -0.32
CA LEU A 19 -3.08 -7.35 -1.63
C LEU A 19 -2.56 -5.95 -1.94
N TRP A 20 -2.83 -5.00 -1.06
CA TRP A 20 -2.55 -3.60 -1.34
C TRP A 20 -1.06 -3.28 -1.27
N SER A 21 -0.30 -3.87 -0.35
CA SER A 21 1.17 -3.69 -0.39
C SER A 21 1.82 -4.29 -1.64
N HIS A 22 1.22 -5.33 -2.23
CA HIS A 22 1.68 -5.87 -3.50
C HIS A 22 1.35 -4.94 -4.66
N ILE A 23 0.08 -4.52 -4.78
CA ILE A 23 -0.38 -3.58 -5.80
C ILE A 23 0.41 -2.26 -5.75
N SER A 24 0.53 -1.64 -4.57
CA SER A 24 1.33 -0.41 -4.39
C SER A 24 2.82 -0.62 -4.68
N SER A 25 3.34 -1.85 -4.56
CA SER A 25 4.72 -2.15 -4.98
C SER A 25 4.86 -2.22 -6.50
N ASP A 26 3.81 -2.58 -7.23
CA ASP A 26 3.84 -2.68 -8.70
C ASP A 26 3.62 -1.33 -9.38
N HIS A 27 2.83 -0.43 -8.76
CA HIS A 27 2.53 0.91 -9.30
C HIS A 27 3.75 1.68 -9.80
N PRO A 28 4.88 1.77 -9.05
CA PRO A 28 6.02 2.53 -9.53
C PRO A 28 6.68 1.92 -10.77
N ASN A 29 6.70 0.60 -10.89
CA ASN A 29 7.22 -0.07 -12.08
C ASN A 29 6.28 0.14 -13.27
N PHE A 30 4.97 0.05 -13.05
CA PHE A 30 3.99 0.28 -14.09
C PHE A 30 4.07 1.72 -14.64
N LEU A 31 4.17 2.71 -13.75
CA LEU A 31 4.37 4.11 -14.11
C LEU A 31 5.63 4.32 -14.96
N LYS A 32 6.79 3.78 -14.55
CA LYS A 32 8.03 3.88 -15.34
C LYS A 32 7.89 3.24 -16.73
N ILE A 33 7.27 2.06 -16.80
CA ILE A 33 7.08 1.33 -18.06
C ILE A 33 6.18 2.13 -19.00
N VAL A 34 5.01 2.56 -18.53
CA VAL A 34 4.06 3.30 -19.36
C VAL A 34 4.63 4.66 -19.77
N ALA A 35 5.34 5.35 -18.89
CA ALA A 35 6.05 6.58 -19.25
C ALA A 35 7.03 6.35 -20.40
N SER A 36 7.86 5.30 -20.31
CA SER A 36 8.81 4.94 -21.36
C SER A 36 8.13 4.59 -22.68
N LEU A 37 7.05 3.79 -22.65
CA LEU A 37 6.31 3.38 -23.84
C LEU A 37 5.55 4.55 -24.49
N SER A 38 5.15 5.52 -23.68
CA SER A 38 4.37 6.69 -24.08
C SER A 38 5.23 7.91 -24.39
N ASN A 39 6.56 7.75 -24.40
CA ASN A 39 7.55 8.81 -24.60
C ASN A 39 7.41 10.00 -23.62
N VAL A 40 6.91 9.73 -22.42
CA VAL A 40 6.88 10.69 -21.30
C VAL A 40 8.22 10.61 -20.59
N LYS A 41 9.01 11.69 -20.66
CA LYS A 41 10.34 11.76 -20.06
C LYS A 41 10.24 12.12 -18.58
N LEU A 42 10.44 11.12 -17.72
CA LEU A 42 10.55 11.35 -16.28
C LEU A 42 11.97 11.82 -15.92
N PRO A 43 12.11 12.83 -15.04
CA PRO A 43 13.42 13.21 -14.51
C PRO A 43 14.01 12.09 -13.65
N LYS A 44 15.34 12.10 -13.47
CA LYS A 44 16.05 11.04 -12.73
C LYS A 44 15.57 10.94 -11.29
N GLU A 45 15.25 12.08 -10.70
CA GLU A 45 14.75 12.22 -9.34
C GLU A 45 13.39 11.53 -9.20
N ALA A 46 12.46 11.71 -10.16
CA ALA A 46 11.17 11.02 -10.15
C ALA A 46 11.34 9.50 -10.31
N VAL A 47 12.25 9.06 -11.19
CA VAL A 47 12.57 7.62 -11.35
C VAL A 47 13.13 7.03 -10.06
N ALA A 48 14.04 7.74 -9.39
CA ALA A 48 14.61 7.30 -8.12
C ALA A 48 13.53 7.18 -7.01
N THR A 49 12.64 8.17 -6.91
CA THR A 49 11.50 8.11 -5.98
C THR A 49 10.58 6.91 -6.26
N LEU A 50 10.29 6.63 -7.54
CA LEU A 50 9.53 5.45 -7.94
C LEU A 50 10.23 4.15 -7.54
N ASP A 51 11.55 4.05 -7.73
CA ASP A 51 12.33 2.88 -7.31
C ASP A 51 12.29 2.67 -5.79
N ASP A 52 12.35 3.74 -5.01
CA ASP A 52 12.34 3.66 -3.56
C ASP A 52 10.95 3.35 -3.00
N LEU A 53 9.88 3.88 -3.61
CA LEU A 53 8.50 3.46 -3.30
C LEU A 53 8.31 1.97 -3.58
N HIS A 54 8.78 1.47 -4.72
CA HIS A 54 8.70 0.04 -5.07
C HIS A 54 9.39 -0.82 -4.01
N LYS A 55 10.65 -0.52 -3.67
CA LYS A 55 11.40 -1.26 -2.65
C LYS A 55 10.70 -1.24 -1.30
N THR A 56 10.16 -0.09 -0.91
CA THR A 56 9.48 0.12 0.37
C THR A 56 8.23 -0.74 0.48
N PHE A 57 7.32 -0.65 -0.50
CA PHE A 57 6.11 -1.46 -0.51
C PHE A 57 6.41 -2.95 -0.69
N HIS A 58 7.40 -3.32 -1.51
CA HIS A 58 7.80 -4.72 -1.68
C HIS A 58 8.36 -5.31 -0.36
N GLY A 59 9.13 -4.52 0.38
CA GLY A 59 9.61 -4.88 1.72
C GLY A 59 8.46 -5.10 2.69
N LEU A 60 7.46 -4.19 2.67
CA LEU A 60 6.25 -4.32 3.48
C LEU A 60 5.45 -5.58 3.10
N TYR A 61 5.20 -5.83 1.83
CA TYR A 61 4.52 -7.02 1.33
C TYR A 61 5.19 -8.32 1.80
N THR A 62 6.52 -8.39 1.67
CA THR A 62 7.29 -9.54 2.11
C THR A 62 7.18 -9.74 3.63
N TYR A 63 7.23 -8.63 4.39
CA TYR A 63 7.03 -8.65 5.84
C TYR A 63 5.62 -9.14 6.21
N VAL A 64 4.57 -8.61 5.57
CA VAL A 64 3.17 -9.00 5.78
C VAL A 64 2.97 -10.49 5.57
N LYS A 65 3.51 -11.07 4.48
CA LYS A 65 3.41 -12.51 4.22
C LYS A 65 4.01 -13.36 5.33
N ARG A 66 5.19 -12.96 5.81
CA ARG A 66 5.86 -13.65 6.92
C ARG A 66 5.05 -13.52 8.22
N LEU A 67 4.56 -12.32 8.52
CA LEU A 67 3.77 -12.06 9.73
C LEU A 67 2.45 -12.84 9.70
N LYS A 68 1.74 -12.85 8.56
CA LYS A 68 0.52 -13.64 8.35
C LYS A 68 0.75 -15.12 8.64
N LYS A 69 1.82 -15.70 8.08
CA LYS A 69 2.17 -17.12 8.31
C LYS A 69 2.43 -17.40 9.79
N HIS A 70 3.07 -16.48 10.49
CA HIS A 70 3.34 -16.60 11.92
C HIS A 70 2.05 -16.55 12.75
N ILE A 71 1.22 -15.54 12.52
CA ILE A 71 -0.01 -15.29 13.29
C ILE A 71 -1.06 -16.37 13.03
N LEU A 72 -1.34 -16.71 11.77
CA LEU A 72 -2.36 -17.72 11.47
C LEU A 72 -1.93 -19.16 11.80
N GLY A 73 -0.62 -19.39 11.96
CA GLY A 73 -0.06 -20.68 12.37
C GLY A 73 0.11 -20.84 13.88
N ASN A 74 -0.20 -19.80 14.68
CA ASN A 74 -0.02 -19.81 16.12
C ASN A 74 -1.37 -19.65 16.84
N PRO A 75 -1.83 -20.66 17.62
CA PRO A 75 -3.09 -20.56 18.37
C PRO A 75 -3.01 -19.55 19.52
N ASP A 76 -1.81 -19.24 20.03
CA ASP A 76 -1.61 -18.37 21.19
C ASP A 76 -1.01 -17.02 20.78
N LEU A 77 -1.89 -16.10 20.35
CA LEU A 77 -1.50 -14.73 20.04
C LEU A 77 -1.11 -13.97 21.31
N ASN A 78 0.01 -13.28 21.27
CA ASN A 78 0.47 -12.43 22.38
C ASN A 78 0.47 -10.94 21.97
N ASP A 79 0.66 -10.06 22.95
CA ASP A 79 0.66 -8.61 22.72
C ASP A 79 1.70 -8.14 21.71
N LYS A 80 2.82 -8.86 21.56
CA LYS A 80 3.86 -8.51 20.57
C LYS A 80 3.33 -8.72 19.15
N ASP A 81 2.53 -9.75 18.92
CA ASP A 81 1.94 -10.04 17.62
C ASP A 81 0.88 -8.99 17.26
N ILE A 82 0.03 -8.62 18.22
CA ILE A 82 -0.96 -7.53 18.05
C ILE A 82 -0.26 -6.20 17.73
N ARG A 83 0.82 -5.87 18.47
CA ARG A 83 1.64 -4.68 18.19
C ARG A 83 2.29 -4.73 16.81
N ALA A 84 2.74 -5.90 16.35
CA ALA A 84 3.31 -6.05 15.02
C ALA A 84 2.26 -5.78 13.92
N VAL A 85 1.03 -6.26 14.07
CA VAL A 85 -0.06 -5.96 13.11
C VAL A 85 -0.36 -4.47 13.08
N LYS A 86 -0.53 -3.84 14.25
CA LYS A 86 -0.76 -2.38 14.36
C LYS A 86 0.34 -1.57 13.70
N LYS A 87 1.60 -1.95 13.94
CA LYS A 87 2.76 -1.31 13.30
C LYS A 87 2.70 -1.48 11.78
N THR A 88 2.36 -2.66 11.28
CA THR A 88 2.31 -2.95 9.83
C THR A 88 1.28 -2.07 9.13
N ILE A 89 0.10 -1.86 9.74
CA ILE A 89 -0.92 -0.95 9.21
C ILE A 89 -0.44 0.50 9.25
N HIS A 90 0.25 0.90 10.33
CA HIS A 90 0.83 2.23 10.42
C HIS A 90 1.90 2.47 9.34
N ASP A 91 2.80 1.51 9.15
CA ASP A 91 3.83 1.57 8.10
C ASP A 91 3.19 1.68 6.71
N PHE A 92 2.14 0.89 6.43
CA PHE A 92 1.37 1.01 5.18
C PHE A 92 0.85 2.44 4.97
N LEU A 93 0.13 2.98 5.97
CA LEU A 93 -0.45 4.33 5.91
C LEU A 93 0.62 5.41 5.69
N LEU A 94 1.79 5.25 6.32
CA LEU A 94 2.91 6.18 6.15
C LEU A 94 3.43 6.16 4.72
N TYR A 95 3.72 4.98 4.17
CA TYR A 95 4.25 4.84 2.81
C TYR A 95 3.23 5.26 1.75
N ASP A 96 1.96 4.95 1.98
CA ASP A 96 0.86 5.35 1.11
C ASP A 96 0.68 6.87 1.08
N SER A 97 0.80 7.54 2.24
CA SER A 97 0.81 9.00 2.30
C SER A 97 2.01 9.61 1.54
N GLN A 98 3.18 8.98 1.59
CA GLN A 98 4.35 9.43 0.81
C GLN A 98 4.10 9.29 -0.70
N ALA A 99 3.52 8.18 -1.14
CA ALA A 99 3.15 7.97 -2.52
C ALA A 99 2.10 8.99 -3.00
N LEU A 100 1.07 9.25 -2.19
CA LEU A 100 0.02 10.23 -2.48
C LEU A 100 0.52 11.68 -2.52
N CYS A 101 1.58 12.02 -1.79
CA CYS A 101 2.24 13.31 -1.94
C CYS A 101 2.99 13.42 -3.28
N PHE A 102 3.59 12.32 -3.74
CA PHE A 102 4.48 12.31 -4.91
C PHE A 102 3.75 12.10 -6.24
N TYR A 103 2.77 11.18 -6.32
CA TYR A 103 2.10 10.86 -7.58
C TYR A 103 1.43 12.04 -8.29
N PRO A 104 0.87 13.06 -7.60
CA PRO A 104 0.37 14.26 -8.26
C PRO A 104 1.44 15.01 -9.07
N GLU A 105 2.71 15.00 -8.63
CA GLU A 105 3.83 15.61 -9.36
C GLU A 105 4.04 14.94 -10.72
N LEU A 106 3.66 13.67 -10.87
CA LEU A 106 3.79 12.94 -12.13
C LEU A 106 2.84 13.45 -13.23
N LEU A 107 1.78 14.16 -12.85
CA LEU A 107 0.83 14.77 -13.79
C LEU A 107 1.42 15.96 -14.54
N GLU A 108 2.46 16.61 -13.99
CA GLU A 108 3.20 17.68 -14.67
C GLU A 108 4.03 17.15 -15.84
N PHE A 109 4.29 15.84 -15.87
CA PHE A 109 4.93 15.18 -17.01
C PHE A 109 3.87 14.70 -18.00
N GLY A 110 4.10 14.89 -19.30
CA GLY A 110 3.21 14.34 -20.32
C GLY A 110 1.78 14.87 -20.25
N GLU A 111 1.59 16.16 -19.98
CA GLU A 111 0.28 16.84 -19.88
C GLU A 111 -0.62 16.55 -21.10
N GLU A 112 -0.03 16.54 -22.30
CA GLU A 112 -0.74 16.26 -23.56
C GLU A 112 -1.07 14.76 -23.75
N ASN A 113 -0.46 13.88 -22.96
CA ASN A 113 -0.68 12.44 -23.06
C ASN A 113 -1.84 12.00 -22.16
N LYS A 114 -3.04 11.96 -22.74
CA LYS A 114 -4.27 11.59 -22.01
C LYS A 114 -4.21 10.21 -21.35
N ALA A 115 -3.57 9.23 -21.97
CA ALA A 115 -3.46 7.88 -21.41
C ALA A 115 -2.56 7.88 -20.17
N TRP A 116 -1.46 8.62 -20.21
CA TRP A 116 -0.59 8.85 -19.04
C TRP A 116 -1.35 9.56 -17.92
N GLN A 117 -2.02 10.67 -18.24
CA GLN A 117 -2.80 11.44 -17.27
C GLN A 117 -3.86 10.59 -16.58
N GLU A 118 -4.60 9.78 -17.34
CA GLU A 118 -5.63 8.90 -16.80
C GLU A 118 -5.03 7.79 -15.93
N LEU A 119 -3.90 7.20 -16.34
CA LEU A 119 -3.21 6.19 -15.55
C LEU A 119 -2.75 6.74 -14.19
N VAL A 120 -2.10 7.90 -14.18
CA VAL A 120 -1.59 8.50 -12.94
C VAL A 120 -2.75 8.82 -11.99
N LYS A 121 -3.86 9.37 -12.51
CA LYS A 121 -5.08 9.62 -11.72
C LYS A 121 -5.69 8.35 -11.16
N HIS A 122 -5.81 7.31 -11.98
CA HIS A 122 -6.31 6.01 -11.55
C HIS A 122 -5.49 5.44 -10.38
N ILE A 123 -4.16 5.48 -10.48
CA ILE A 123 -3.28 5.03 -9.40
C ILE A 123 -3.45 5.89 -8.14
N ILE A 124 -3.62 7.20 -8.27
CA ILE A 124 -3.91 8.08 -7.12
C ILE A 124 -5.24 7.69 -6.47
N ASP A 125 -6.29 7.47 -7.25
CA ASP A 125 -7.61 7.08 -6.74
C ASP A 125 -7.57 5.73 -6.01
N GLU A 126 -6.81 4.76 -6.53
CA GLU A 126 -6.58 3.50 -5.84
C GLU A 126 -5.85 3.70 -4.52
N GLN A 127 -4.79 4.53 -4.48
CA GLN A 127 -4.07 4.82 -3.23
C GLN A 127 -4.96 5.56 -2.22
N LEU A 128 -5.81 6.49 -2.66
CA LEU A 128 -6.80 7.16 -1.80
C LEU A 128 -7.80 6.16 -1.21
N PHE A 129 -8.30 5.23 -2.03
CA PHE A 129 -9.16 4.14 -1.56
C PHE A 129 -8.45 3.30 -0.48
N MET A 130 -7.20 2.92 -0.72
CA MET A 130 -6.40 2.15 0.24
C MET A 130 -6.16 2.92 1.55
N LEU A 131 -5.84 4.22 1.45
CA LEU A 131 -5.63 5.08 2.59
C LEU A 131 -6.83 5.05 3.54
N ASP A 132 -8.03 5.19 3.00
CA ASP A 132 -9.27 5.22 3.77
C ASP A 132 -9.61 3.83 4.34
N LEU A 133 -9.44 2.77 3.54
CA LEU A 133 -9.57 1.39 4.02
C LEU A 133 -8.67 1.12 5.23
N PHE A 134 -7.39 1.49 5.18
CA PHE A 134 -6.46 1.22 6.27
C PHE A 134 -6.64 2.14 7.47
N LYS A 135 -7.16 3.36 7.29
CA LYS A 135 -7.61 4.19 8.42
C LYS A 135 -8.75 3.48 9.17
N ASP A 136 -9.70 2.90 8.45
CA ASP A 136 -10.83 2.17 9.03
C ASP A 136 -10.39 0.89 9.73
N LEU A 137 -9.55 0.07 9.09
CA LEU A 137 -8.98 -1.13 9.70
C LEU A 137 -8.21 -0.79 10.99
N ARG A 138 -7.42 0.29 10.98
CA ARG A 138 -6.71 0.76 12.19
C ARG A 138 -7.69 1.12 13.31
N GLN A 139 -8.83 1.73 13.00
CA GLN A 139 -9.85 2.07 14.00
C GLN A 139 -10.53 0.83 14.57
N GLN A 140 -10.81 -0.18 13.75
CA GLN A 140 -11.41 -1.44 14.19
C GLN A 140 -10.52 -2.14 15.23
N ILE A 141 -9.21 -2.20 14.98
CA ILE A 141 -8.25 -2.79 15.93
C ILE A 141 -8.18 -2.00 17.25
N LYS A 142 -8.32 -0.67 17.24
CA LYS A 142 -8.33 0.12 18.49
C LYS A 142 -9.54 -0.17 19.37
N ARG A 143 -10.68 -0.53 18.78
CA ARG A 143 -11.92 -0.87 19.53
C ARG A 143 -11.87 -2.24 20.18
N ILE A 144 -10.92 -3.07 19.76
CA ILE A 144 -10.75 -4.45 20.21
C ILE A 144 -9.91 -4.53 21.50
N ASP A 145 -9.16 -3.48 21.86
CA ASP A 145 -8.38 -3.41 23.12
C ASP A 145 -9.22 -2.95 24.35
N LEU A 146 -10.56 -3.12 24.34
CA LEU A 146 -11.48 -2.79 25.45
C LEU A 146 -12.26 -4.01 25.93
#